data_AF-A0A0D0LAW0-F1
#
_entry.id   AF-A0A0D0LAW0-F1
#
_cell.length_a   1.000
_cell.length_b   1.000
_cell.length_c   1.000
_cell.angle_alpha   90.00
_cell.angle_beta   90.00
_cell.angle_gamma   90.00
#
_symmetry.space_group_name_H-M   'P 1'
#
loop_
_entity.id
_entity.type
_entity.pdbx_description
1 polymer ?
#
loop_
_entity_poly.entity_id
_entity_poly.type
_entity_poly.pdbx_seq_one_letter_code
_entity_poly.pdbx_strand_id
1 'polypeptide(L)' 'MRTSPSLHLRGVLLPGDEQRDVWVRDGLISMDPVPGATTVGSGGWIVPGLVDAHCHVGIKYGGGHEDHDGTIAQATT' A
#
# COMPACT_ATOMS: atom_id res chain seq x y z
N MET A 1 11.26 -5.80 -14.86
CA MET A 1 10.75 -5.44 -13.51
C MET A 1 10.96 -3.93 -13.37
N ARG A 2 9.90 -3.13 -13.17
CA ARG A 2 10.07 -1.69 -12.92
C ARG A 2 10.73 -1.52 -11.56
N THR A 3 11.81 -0.76 -11.48
CA THR A 3 12.43 -0.37 -10.21
C THR A 3 11.51 0.66 -9.54
N SER A 4 10.92 0.31 -8.41
CA SER A 4 10.16 1.27 -7.61
C SER A 4 11.12 2.15 -6.81
N PRO A 5 10.82 3.45 -6.62
CA PRO A 5 11.64 4.31 -5.79
C PRO A 5 11.67 3.78 -4.34
N SER A 6 12.81 3.97 -3.66
CA SER A 6 12.89 3.69 -2.22
C SER A 6 12.14 4.78 -1.45
N LEU A 7 11.33 4.37 -0.47
CA LEU A 7 10.46 5.25 0.29
C LEU A 7 10.88 5.28 1.75
N HIS A 8 10.58 6.40 2.41
CA HIS A 8 10.76 6.62 3.83
C HIS A 8 9.47 7.19 4.43
N LEU A 9 9.05 6.64 5.56
CA LEU A 9 7.89 7.09 6.34
C LEU A 9 8.35 7.36 7.77
N ARG A 10 7.86 8.46 8.35
CA ARG A 10 8.05 8.76 9.76
C ARG A 10 6.71 9.00 10.43
N GLY A 11 6.41 8.28 11.50
CA GLY A 11 5.12 8.38 12.19
C GLY A 11 5.02 7.38 13.32
N VAL A 12 3.87 7.33 14.01
CA VAL A 12 3.64 6.34 15.06
C VAL A 12 3.26 5.02 14.41
N LEU A 13 4.13 4.02 14.51
CA LEU A 13 3.87 2.68 13.98
C LEU A 13 2.97 1.90 14.94
N LEU A 14 1.71 1.71 14.56
CA LEU A 14 0.76 0.98 15.39
C LEU A 14 1.10 -0.52 15.43
N PRO A 15 0.86 -1.21 16.57
CA PRO A 15 0.14 -0.73 17.76
C PRO A 15 1.01 0.02 18.80
N GLY A 16 2.23 0.44 18.45
CA GLY A 16 3.06 1.27 19.33
C GLY A 16 2.53 2.70 19.49
N ASP A 17 3.22 3.48 20.32
CA ASP A 17 2.83 4.86 20.70
C ASP A 17 3.93 5.90 20.40
N GLU A 18 5.15 5.46 20.13
CA GLU A 18 6.26 6.32 19.75
C GLU A 18 6.41 6.48 18.23
N GLN A 19 6.98 7.61 17.82
CA GLN A 19 7.39 7.80 16.43
C GLN A 19 8.54 6.85 16.06
N ARG A 20 8.48 6.34 14.84
CA ARG A 20 9.48 5.49 14.20
C ARG A 20 9.67 5.90 12.75
N ASP A 21 10.88 5.67 12.25
CA ASP A 21 11.23 5.76 10.84
C ASP A 21 11.15 4.35 10.23
N VAL A 22 10.55 4.24 9.05
CA VAL A 22 10.36 2.97 8.31
C VAL A 22 10.69 3.21 6.85
N TRP A 23 11.36 2.25 6.22
CA TRP A 23 11.74 2.32 4.80
C TRP A 23 11.07 1.22 3.99
N VAL A 24 10.83 1.50 2.71
CA VAL A 24 10.37 0.51 1.74
C VAL A 24 11.32 0.50 0.55
N ARG A 25 11.81 -0.68 0.17
CA ARG A 25 12.61 -0.90 -1.05
C ARG A 25 12.18 -2.21 -1.71
N ASP A 26 11.92 -2.17 -3.02
CA ASP A 26 11.54 -3.34 -3.81
C ASP A 26 10.34 -4.12 -3.23
N GLY A 27 9.37 -3.40 -2.65
CA GLY A 27 8.17 -3.99 -2.05
C GLY A 27 8.37 -4.60 -0.66
N LEU A 28 9.57 -4.47 -0.08
CA LEU A 28 9.90 -4.98 1.25
C LEU A 28 10.08 -3.83 2.25
N ILE A 29 9.68 -4.09 3.49
CA ILE A 29 9.84 -3.16 4.62
C ILE A 29 11.24 -3.36 5.23
N SER A 30 11.91 -2.25 5.56
CA SER A 30 13.16 -2.20 6.31
C SER A 30 12.99 -1.29 7.52
N MET A 31 13.50 -1.73 8.66
CA MET A 31 13.65 -0.89 9.87
C MET A 31 15.01 -0.18 9.91
N ASP A 32 15.91 -0.54 9.00
CA ASP A 32 17.18 0.15 8.80
C ASP A 32 17.08 1.16 7.65
N PRO A 33 17.85 2.26 7.72
CA PRO A 33 17.86 3.29 6.67
C PRO A 33 18.19 2.77 5.27
N VAL A 34 17.42 3.20 4.28
CA VAL A 34 17.69 2.94 2.86
C VAL A 34 18.24 4.21 2.19
N PRO A 35 19.48 4.19 1.64
CA PRO A 35 20.05 5.33 0.95
C PRO A 35 19.20 5.79 -0.24
N GLY A 36 19.05 7.11 -0.38
CA GLY A 36 18.26 7.71 -1.46
C GLY A 36 16.74 7.54 -1.33
N ALA A 37 16.25 7.06 -0.18
CA ALA A 37 14.82 6.96 0.06
C ALA A 37 14.16 8.35 0.16
N THR A 38 12.99 8.50 -0.46
CA THR A 38 12.22 9.74 -0.42
C THR A 38 11.24 9.71 0.73
N THR A 39 11.25 10.72 1.60
CA THR A 39 10.23 10.86 2.65
C THR A 39 8.89 11.19 2.03
N VAL A 40 7.91 10.30 2.20
CA VAL A 40 6.55 10.47 1.65
C VAL A 40 5.51 10.83 2.71
N GLY A 41 5.85 10.71 3.99
CA GLY A 41 5.00 11.10 5.10
C GLY A 41 5.81 11.33 6.37
N SER A 42 5.43 12.34 7.15
CA SER A 42 6.03 12.67 8.44
C SER A 42 4.94 13.09 9.42
N GLY A 43 4.79 12.35 10.52
CA GLY A 43 3.68 12.45 11.47
C GLY A 43 2.54 11.47 11.18
N GLY A 44 1.49 11.50 12.01
CA GLY A 44 0.34 10.60 11.90
C GLY A 44 0.62 9.16 12.35
N TRP A 45 -0.27 8.25 11.96
CA TRP A 45 -0.20 6.81 12.27
C TRP A 45 0.20 6.02 11.03
N ILE A 46 1.13 5.08 11.20
CA ILE A 46 1.50 4.08 10.19
C ILE A 46 0.76 2.80 10.54
N VAL A 47 -0.04 2.32 9.60
CA VAL A 47 -0.84 1.09 9.71
C VAL A 47 -0.59 0.20 8.48
N PRO A 48 -0.82 -1.12 8.57
CA PRO A 48 -0.90 -1.95 7.38
C PRO A 48 -1.94 -1.41 6.40
N GLY A 49 -1.71 -1.60 5.10
CA GLY A 49 -2.73 -1.33 4.09
C GLY A 49 -4.01 -2.11 4.42
N LEU A 50 -5.17 -1.48 4.21
CA LEU A 50 -6.45 -2.12 4.49
C LEU A 50 -6.65 -3.33 3.57
N VAL A 51 -7.26 -4.39 4.11
CA VAL A 51 -7.64 -5.57 3.35
C VAL A 51 -9.15 -5.53 3.15
N ASP A 52 -9.57 -5.39 1.89
CA ASP A 52 -10.96 -5.63 1.53
C ASP A 52 -11.19 -7.14 1.39
N ALA A 53 -11.86 -7.72 2.39
CA ALA A 53 -12.14 -9.14 2.44
C ALA A 53 -13.34 -9.54 1.57
N HIS A 54 -14.13 -8.58 1.09
CA HIS A 54 -15.35 -8.85 0.36
C HIS A 54 -15.62 -7.78 -0.70
N CYS A 55 -15.21 -8.09 -1.93
CA CYS A 55 -15.56 -7.32 -3.12
C CYS A 55 -16.23 -8.22 -4.16
N HIS A 56 -16.97 -7.60 -5.09
CA HIS A 56 -17.68 -8.29 -6.17
C HIS A 56 -16.99 -8.08 -7.53
N VAL A 57 -15.66 -8.21 -7.55
CA VAL A 57 -14.88 -8.17 -8.78
C VAL A 57 -15.32 -9.31 -9.72
N GLY A 58 -15.59 -9.00 -10.98
CA GLY A 58 -16.12 -9.94 -11.97
C GLY A 58 -17.65 -9.84 -12.19
N ILE A 59 -18.36 -8.98 -11.45
CA ILE A 59 -19.82 -8.81 -11.55
C ILE A 59 -20.16 -7.40 -12.03
N LYS A 60 -20.96 -7.30 -13.10
CA LYS A 60 -21.47 -6.02 -13.62
C LYS A 60 -22.59 -5.45 -12.76
N TYR A 61 -22.75 -4.12 -12.82
CA TYR A 61 -23.97 -3.47 -12.32
C TYR A 61 -25.21 -4.06 -13.02
N GLY A 62 -26.22 -4.43 -12.23
CA GLY A 62 -27.42 -5.11 -12.73
C GLY A 62 -27.31 -6.64 -12.82
N GLY A 63 -26.15 -7.21 -12.47
CA GLY A 63 -25.90 -8.65 -12.53
C GLY A 63 -25.38 -9.09 -13.91
N GLY A 64 -24.44 -10.04 -13.92
CA GLY A 64 -23.82 -10.55 -15.13
C GLY A 64 -22.30 -10.62 -15.03
N HIS A 65 -21.70 -11.39 -15.93
CA HIS A 65 -20.25 -11.60 -15.98
C HIS A 65 -19.53 -10.36 -16.52
N GLU A 66 -18.44 -9.97 -15.86
CA GLU A 66 -17.50 -8.97 -16.35
C GLU A 66 -16.36 -9.60 -17.17
N ASP A 67 -15.86 -8.87 -18.16
CA ASP A 67 -14.68 -9.30 -18.91
C ASP A 67 -13.38 -9.04 -18.12
N HIS A 68 -12.25 -9.47 -18.70
CA HIS A 68 -10.95 -9.37 -18.06
C HIS A 68 -10.54 -7.92 -17.75
N ASP A 69 -10.76 -7.01 -18.70
CA ASP A 69 -10.34 -5.62 -18.58
C ASP A 69 -11.21 -4.89 -17.55
N GLY A 70 -12.51 -5.16 -17.54
CA GLY A 70 -13.44 -4.68 -16.52
C GLY A 70 -13.11 -5.23 -15.13
N THR A 71 -12.70 -6.49 -15.03
CA THR A 71 -12.26 -7.10 -13.76
C THR A 71 -11.02 -6.39 -13.21
N ILE A 72 -10.04 -6.05 -14.06
CA ILE A 72 -8.86 -5.26 -13.65
C ILE A 72 -9.29 -3.86 -13.19
N ALA A 73 -10.18 -3.20 -13.93
CA ALA A 73 -10.67 -1.88 -13.57
C ALA A 73 -11.38 -1.89 -12.21
N GLN A 74 -12.18 -2.92 -11.92
CA GLN A 74 -12.85 -3.09 -10.62
C GLN A 74 -11.88 -3.36 -9.46
N ALA A 75 -10.74 -4.00 -9.72
CA ALA A 75 -9.72 -4.33 -8.72
C ALA A 75 -8.72 -3.19 -8.47
N THR A 76 -8.83 -2.09 -9.20
CA THR A 76 -7.94 -0.93 -9.06
C THR A 76 -8.61 0.15 -8.20
N THR A 77 -7.90 0.68 -7.20
CA THR A 77 -8.34 1.80 -6.36
C THR A 77 -7.78 3.13 -6.88
#